data_AF-A0A3L7PRQ2-F1
#
_entry.id   AF-A0A3L7PRQ2-F1
#
_cell.length_a   1.000
_cell.length_b   1.000
_cell.length_c   1.000
_cell.angle_alpha   90.00
_cell.angle_beta   90.00
_cell.angle_gamma   90.00
#
_symmetry.space_group_name_H-M   'P 1'
#
loop_
_entity.id
_entity.type
_entity.pdbx_description
1 polymer ?
#
loop_
_entity_poly.entity_id
_entity_poly.type
_entity_poly.pdbx_seq_one_letter_code
_entity_poly.pdbx_strand_id
1 'polypeptide(L)'
;MQGFHLEPLRELADQLTRFSPSGQQAMQASNARKLLGEVRTDRVYPYQYLVWRVTGFRPTDRGRLVLPGRELASDLELLVKLLNDSLPALPEAEPEEVLTLDELAKRLAVTVRTLRRWQALGLTGNRSVVDGKSRLLFRWGEVERFVARNAARVERGARFERMEAEEKAAILRKAKRLAGKGIPLLRASKVLARRFGRAVETMRALLKQHDRENALKPLYPKRTGPLDERTKVEIFTQYRRGQAVETLAKKHHRTRNSMYRVIHEVMAQRLVDQPLDHIHHLSFEDQANERDIVAAMPSAIEYEAKRASMKVPRDVPAELAPLYRLPLLNKEQEQHLFRKMNFLKFKAAQLRDTFSRVNEEGIRELVPGKVRTGTLDRINLLLQQSNEVKELLINANMRLVVNIAKRGLAIGENLFERMSDGNMSLIRAVEKFDFGRGFKFSTYASWAIIKNFSRSVPDEMQRRERFVTGQDEVLMLSPDARTDEQSILSRQELVAESVHTLLGKLDPREREIIRLRAGIDNPQLTRERGMTLEEIGQRFGITKERVRQLHARSMRKLRHLATEQALDMP
;
A
#
# COMPACT_ATOMS: atom_id res chain seq x y z
N MET A 1 -69.44 13.62 -8.53
CA MET A 1 -69.78 13.04 -7.21
C MET A 1 -69.35 11.58 -7.13
N GLN A 2 -68.05 11.31 -7.27
CA GLN A 2 -67.44 9.99 -7.05
C GLN A 2 -66.62 10.09 -5.76
N GLY A 3 -66.68 9.07 -4.91
CA GLY A 3 -65.89 9.00 -3.67
C GLY A 3 -66.68 8.86 -2.37
N PHE A 4 -68.02 8.98 -2.39
CA PHE A 4 -68.85 8.62 -1.23
C PHE A 4 -68.97 7.10 -1.09
N HIS A 5 -68.76 6.60 0.12
CA HIS A 5 -68.95 5.20 0.47
C HIS A 5 -70.41 4.88 0.80
N LEU A 6 -71.14 5.84 1.37
CA LEU A 6 -72.52 5.73 1.82
C LEU A 6 -73.44 6.47 0.84
N GLU A 7 -74.21 5.70 0.08
CA GLU A 7 -75.15 6.22 -0.92
C GLU A 7 -76.17 7.22 -0.34
N PRO A 8 -76.72 7.05 0.88
CA PRO A 8 -77.61 8.05 1.48
C PRO A 8 -76.93 9.40 1.75
N LEU A 9 -75.63 9.42 2.05
CA LEU A 9 -74.88 10.66 2.26
C LEU A 9 -74.57 11.37 0.94
N ARG A 10 -74.36 10.60 -0.13
CA ARG A 10 -74.22 11.15 -1.48
C ARG A 10 -75.49 11.85 -1.94
N GLU A 11 -76.65 11.23 -1.71
CA GLU A 11 -77.97 11.82 -2.03
C GLU A 11 -78.22 13.10 -1.21
N LEU A 12 -77.91 13.08 0.09
CA LEU A 12 -78.01 14.27 0.94
C LEU A 12 -77.07 15.39 0.44
N ALA A 13 -75.83 15.06 0.08
CA ALA A 13 -74.88 16.02 -0.46
C ALA A 13 -75.39 16.67 -1.76
N ASP A 14 -75.99 15.88 -2.66
CA ASP A 14 -76.57 16.39 -3.91
C ASP A 14 -77.77 17.31 -3.65
N GLN A 15 -78.62 16.94 -2.69
CA GLN A 15 -79.76 17.78 -2.29
C GLN A 15 -79.31 19.13 -1.69
N LEU A 16 -78.33 19.12 -0.79
CA LEU A 16 -77.87 20.33 -0.12
C LEU A 16 -77.11 21.27 -1.06
N THR A 17 -76.29 20.71 -1.95
CA THR A 17 -75.51 21.52 -2.92
C THR A 17 -76.40 22.14 -4.00
N ARG A 18 -77.44 21.46 -4.47
CA ARG A 18 -78.31 21.96 -5.54
C ARG A 18 -79.45 22.87 -5.07
N PHE A 19 -80.04 22.59 -3.90
CA PHE A 19 -81.30 23.23 -3.50
C PHE A 19 -81.21 24.12 -2.26
N SER A 20 -80.11 24.09 -1.48
CA SER A 20 -79.98 24.98 -0.31
C SER A 20 -79.38 26.34 -0.68
N PRO A 21 -79.93 27.47 -0.18
CA PRO A 21 -79.34 28.80 -0.38
C PRO A 21 -77.93 28.92 0.22
N SER A 22 -77.06 29.75 -0.36
CA SER A 22 -75.64 29.87 0.03
C SER A 22 -75.43 30.19 1.52
N GLY A 23 -76.30 31.00 2.12
CA GLY A 23 -76.24 31.28 3.57
C GLY A 23 -76.52 30.05 4.45
N GLN A 24 -77.42 29.15 4.01
CA GLN A 24 -77.68 27.90 4.71
C GLN A 24 -76.60 26.85 4.44
N GLN A 25 -76.01 26.83 3.25
CA GLN A 25 -74.90 25.92 2.93
C GLN A 25 -73.69 26.15 3.84
N ALA A 26 -73.34 27.41 4.14
CA ALA A 26 -72.25 27.74 5.07
C ALA A 26 -72.54 27.24 6.50
N MET A 27 -73.77 27.39 6.96
CA MET A 27 -74.21 26.89 8.26
C MET A 27 -74.20 25.35 8.31
N GLN A 28 -74.71 24.69 7.26
CA GLN A 28 -74.73 23.23 7.14
C GLN A 28 -73.31 22.65 7.03
N ALA A 29 -72.38 23.32 6.33
CA ALA A 29 -70.97 22.94 6.28
C ALA A 29 -70.29 23.05 7.65
N SER A 30 -70.58 24.11 8.41
CA SER A 30 -70.11 24.29 9.79
C SER A 30 -70.67 23.19 10.72
N ASN A 31 -71.96 22.89 10.61
CA ASN A 31 -72.61 21.83 11.39
C ASN A 31 -72.07 20.43 11.05
N ALA A 32 -71.85 20.13 9.77
CA ALA A 32 -71.24 18.89 9.33
C ALA A 32 -69.79 18.75 9.84
N ARG A 33 -69.01 19.84 9.85
CA ARG A 33 -67.64 19.85 10.42
C ARG A 33 -67.64 19.63 11.93
N LYS A 34 -68.61 20.20 12.66
CA LYS A 34 -68.79 19.92 14.10
C LYS A 34 -69.13 18.45 14.33
N LEU A 35 -70.06 17.91 13.56
CA LEU A 35 -70.45 16.49 13.65
C LEU A 35 -69.27 15.56 13.37
N LEU A 36 -68.44 15.88 12.37
CA LEU A 36 -67.21 15.13 12.07
C LEU A 36 -66.26 15.03 13.29
N GLY A 37 -66.12 16.11 14.07
CA GLY A 37 -65.32 16.11 15.29
C GLY A 37 -65.89 15.28 16.44
N GLU A 38 -67.20 14.98 16.41
CA GLU A 38 -67.92 14.19 17.43
C GLU A 38 -68.08 12.71 17.06
N VAL A 39 -67.99 12.37 15.77
CA VAL A 39 -68.18 11.00 15.26
C VAL A 39 -67.00 10.13 15.69
N ARG A 40 -67.30 9.01 16.34
CA ARG A 40 -66.32 7.97 16.67
C ARG A 40 -66.36 6.86 15.63
N THR A 41 -65.20 6.44 15.16
CA THR A 41 -65.07 5.49 14.05
C THR A 41 -65.48 4.04 14.39
N ASP A 42 -65.65 3.73 15.69
CA ASP A 42 -66.03 2.44 16.25
C ASP A 42 -67.54 2.27 16.49
N ARG A 43 -68.35 3.32 16.26
CA ARG A 43 -69.80 3.33 16.52
C ARG A 43 -70.62 3.41 15.24
N VAL A 44 -71.90 3.05 15.34
CA VAL A 44 -72.88 3.14 14.25
C VAL A 44 -73.90 4.23 14.59
N TYR A 45 -74.26 5.04 13.60
CA TYR A 45 -75.11 6.21 13.78
C TYR A 45 -76.39 6.10 12.92
N PRO A 46 -77.58 6.37 13.46
CA PRO A 46 -78.80 6.43 12.65
C PRO A 46 -78.71 7.55 11.62
N TYR A 47 -79.16 7.30 10.39
CA TYR A 47 -79.17 8.31 9.32
C TYR A 47 -79.99 9.55 9.71
N GLN A 48 -81.12 9.36 10.38
CA GLN A 48 -81.98 10.44 10.85
C GLN A 48 -81.25 11.39 11.82
N TYR A 49 -80.35 10.86 12.66
CA TYR A 49 -79.53 11.65 13.57
C TYR A 49 -78.57 12.56 12.81
N LEU A 50 -77.94 12.03 11.75
CA LEU A 50 -77.04 12.81 10.92
C LEU A 50 -77.77 13.94 10.18
N VAL A 51 -78.89 13.64 9.52
CA VAL A 51 -79.66 14.64 8.76
C VAL A 51 -80.09 15.76 9.70
N TRP A 52 -80.64 15.41 10.87
CA TRP A 52 -81.03 16.41 11.87
C TRP A 52 -79.86 17.27 12.36
N ARG A 53 -78.68 16.68 12.59
CA ARG A 53 -77.50 17.43 13.04
C ARG A 53 -76.94 18.36 11.98
N VAL A 54 -77.06 18.02 10.70
CA VAL A 54 -76.54 18.85 9.59
C VAL A 54 -77.53 19.92 9.17
N THR A 55 -78.81 19.56 9.01
CA THR A 55 -79.84 20.44 8.42
C THR A 55 -80.87 20.95 9.42
N GLY A 56 -80.98 20.35 10.61
CA GLY A 56 -82.02 20.64 11.60
C GLY A 56 -83.36 19.93 11.36
N PHE A 57 -83.53 19.25 10.22
CA PHE A 57 -84.77 18.58 9.83
C PHE A 57 -84.75 17.07 10.14
N ARG A 58 -85.89 16.51 10.58
CA ARG A 58 -86.02 15.07 10.82
C ARG A 58 -86.80 14.41 9.67
N PRO A 59 -86.14 13.64 8.79
CA PRO A 59 -86.83 12.93 7.74
C PRO A 59 -87.73 11.82 8.32
N THR A 60 -88.95 11.69 7.78
CA THR A 60 -89.91 10.61 8.11
C THR A 60 -89.57 9.32 7.36
N ASP A 61 -88.89 9.44 6.22
CA ASP A 61 -88.48 8.33 5.38
C ASP A 61 -87.07 7.81 5.75
N ARG A 62 -86.85 6.50 5.67
CA ARG A 62 -85.59 5.80 6.01
C ARG A 62 -85.14 5.86 7.49
N GLY A 63 -86.07 5.87 8.44
CA GLY A 63 -85.77 5.93 9.89
C GLY A 63 -84.99 4.75 10.51
N ARG A 64 -84.92 3.60 9.82
CA ARG A 64 -84.17 2.40 10.29
C ARG A 64 -82.76 2.27 9.73
N LEU A 65 -82.32 3.21 8.89
CA LEU A 65 -81.02 3.13 8.24
C LEU A 65 -79.89 3.58 9.18
N VAL A 66 -78.86 2.75 9.30
CA VAL A 66 -77.73 2.95 10.22
C VAL A 66 -76.43 2.99 9.43
N LEU A 67 -75.53 3.90 9.82
CA LEU A 67 -74.29 4.21 9.10
C LEU A 67 -73.06 3.90 9.97
N PRO A 68 -72.09 3.13 9.47
CA PRO A 68 -70.85 2.85 10.20
C PRO A 68 -69.97 4.11 10.32
N GLY A 69 -69.49 4.40 11.53
CA GLY A 69 -68.79 5.65 11.87
C GLY A 69 -67.51 5.90 11.09
N ARG A 70 -66.79 4.85 10.67
CA ARG A 70 -65.56 4.98 9.87
C ARG A 70 -65.83 5.53 8.47
N GLU A 71 -66.82 4.98 7.77
CA GLU A 71 -67.22 5.45 6.43
C GLU A 71 -67.93 6.79 6.53
N LEU A 72 -68.72 6.98 7.60
CA LEU A 72 -69.39 8.24 7.89
C LEU A 72 -68.42 9.42 8.07
N ALA A 73 -67.30 9.22 8.77
CA ALA A 73 -66.31 10.27 8.94
C ALA A 73 -65.67 10.67 7.60
N SER A 74 -65.30 9.69 6.77
CA SER A 74 -64.73 9.92 5.45
C SER A 74 -65.71 10.67 4.52
N ASP A 75 -66.97 10.27 4.54
CA ASP A 75 -68.01 10.87 3.70
C ASP A 75 -68.45 12.25 4.21
N LEU A 76 -68.42 12.49 5.53
CA LEU A 76 -68.66 13.82 6.10
C LEU A 76 -67.55 14.82 5.74
N GLU A 77 -66.28 14.38 5.66
CA GLU A 77 -65.19 15.21 5.14
C GLU A 77 -65.45 15.63 3.69
N LEU A 78 -65.90 14.70 2.86
CA LEU A 78 -66.29 14.96 1.47
C LEU A 78 -67.50 15.90 1.38
N LEU A 79 -68.51 15.73 2.22
CA LEU A 79 -69.67 16.62 2.29
C LEU A 79 -69.27 18.05 2.66
N VAL A 80 -68.44 18.22 3.70
CA VAL A 80 -67.94 19.54 4.12
C VAL A 80 -67.14 20.20 3.00
N LYS A 81 -66.31 19.43 2.29
CA LYS A 81 -65.56 19.94 1.14
C LYS A 81 -66.50 20.44 0.04
N LEU A 82 -67.46 19.62 -0.38
CA LEU A 82 -68.40 19.97 -1.45
C LEU A 82 -69.28 21.18 -1.10
N LEU A 83 -69.74 21.30 0.14
CA LEU A 83 -70.54 22.45 0.58
C LEU A 83 -69.71 23.73 0.70
N ASN A 84 -68.39 23.65 0.97
CA ASN A 84 -67.52 24.83 0.95
C ASN A 84 -67.15 25.24 -0.48
N ASP A 85 -66.93 24.26 -1.36
CA ASP A 85 -66.62 24.50 -2.77
C ASP A 85 -67.81 25.14 -3.52
N SER A 86 -69.05 24.94 -3.03
CA SER A 86 -70.27 25.56 -3.59
C SER A 86 -70.55 26.98 -3.07
N LEU A 87 -69.79 27.49 -2.09
CA LEU A 87 -69.97 28.85 -1.58
C LEU A 87 -69.18 29.86 -2.44
N PRO A 88 -69.76 31.02 -2.77
CA PRO A 88 -69.01 32.09 -3.44
C PRO A 88 -67.88 32.57 -2.52
N ALA A 89 -66.70 32.81 -3.10
CA ALA A 89 -65.52 33.26 -2.37
C ALA A 89 -65.81 34.60 -1.64
N LEU A 90 -65.72 34.59 -0.31
CA LEU A 90 -65.79 35.80 0.50
C LEU A 90 -64.55 36.68 0.23
N PRO A 91 -64.70 38.02 0.21
CA PRO A 91 -63.58 38.92 -0.04
C PRO A 91 -62.57 38.88 1.13
N GLU A 92 -61.30 39.09 0.75
CA GLU A 92 -60.07 38.97 1.52
C GLU A 92 -60.16 39.57 2.94
N ALA A 93 -59.97 38.72 3.96
CA ALA A 93 -59.49 39.16 5.25
C ALA A 93 -57.96 39.40 5.15
N GLU A 94 -57.50 40.47 5.79
CA GLU A 94 -56.14 41.05 5.75
C GLU A 94 -54.98 40.04 5.59
N PRO A 95 -53.91 40.40 4.85
CA PRO A 95 -52.81 39.48 4.58
C PRO A 95 -52.02 39.17 5.86
N GLU A 96 -52.31 38.03 6.48
CA GLU A 96 -51.45 37.46 7.52
C GLU A 96 -50.07 37.17 6.92
N GLU A 97 -49.00 37.66 7.56
CA GLU A 97 -47.62 37.45 7.13
C GLU A 97 -47.29 35.95 7.08
N VAL A 98 -46.98 35.44 5.89
CA VAL A 98 -46.67 34.03 5.65
C VAL A 98 -45.18 33.85 5.42
N LEU A 99 -44.51 33.05 6.27
CA LEU A 99 -43.06 32.86 6.23
C LEU A 99 -42.71 31.45 5.74
N THR A 100 -41.64 31.35 4.95
CA THR A 100 -41.04 30.06 4.61
C THR A 100 -40.24 29.49 5.79
N LEU A 101 -39.93 28.19 5.74
CA LEU A 101 -39.17 27.51 6.80
C LEU A 101 -37.78 28.13 7.05
N ASP A 102 -37.13 28.65 6.00
CA ASP A 102 -35.82 29.30 6.11
C ASP A 102 -35.92 30.73 6.67
N GLU A 103 -36.96 31.49 6.31
CA GLU A 103 -37.24 32.82 6.88
C GLU A 103 -37.65 32.70 8.34
N LEU A 104 -38.47 31.71 8.67
CA LEU A 104 -38.86 31.39 10.03
C LEU A 104 -37.65 31.01 10.89
N ALA A 105 -36.71 30.23 10.33
CA ALA A 105 -35.46 29.85 11.02
C ALA A 105 -34.60 31.08 11.35
N LYS A 106 -34.49 32.02 10.41
CA LYS A 106 -33.76 33.27 10.60
C LYS A 106 -34.42 34.15 11.65
N ARG A 107 -35.75 34.35 11.57
CA ARG A 107 -36.49 35.24 12.47
C ARG A 107 -36.54 34.75 13.91
N LEU A 108 -36.59 33.43 14.12
CA LEU A 108 -36.57 32.80 15.45
C LEU A 108 -35.16 32.41 15.94
N ALA A 109 -34.11 32.75 15.18
CA ALA A 109 -32.73 32.40 15.50
C ALA A 109 -32.50 30.90 15.83
N VAL A 110 -33.18 30.01 15.13
CA VAL A 110 -33.08 28.55 15.31
C VAL A 110 -32.73 27.85 14.01
N THR A 111 -32.17 26.64 14.10
CA THR A 111 -31.86 25.85 12.89
C THR A 111 -33.13 25.25 12.27
N VAL A 112 -33.14 25.11 10.94
CA VAL A 112 -34.19 24.39 10.17
C VAL A 112 -34.50 23.00 10.75
N ARG A 113 -33.47 22.30 11.26
CA ARG A 113 -33.62 20.98 11.90
C ARG A 113 -34.40 21.05 13.23
N THR A 114 -34.34 22.17 13.93
CA THR A 114 -35.10 22.44 15.15
C THR A 114 -36.56 22.74 14.82
N LEU A 115 -36.82 23.54 13.77
CA LEU A 115 -38.17 23.78 13.28
C LEU A 115 -38.85 22.48 12.80
N ARG A 116 -38.13 21.60 12.09
CA ARG A 116 -38.66 20.26 11.72
C ARG A 116 -39.00 19.39 12.92
N ARG A 117 -38.29 19.53 14.05
CA ARG A 117 -38.66 18.83 15.30
C ARG A 117 -39.91 19.44 15.93
N TRP A 118 -40.12 20.75 15.80
CA TRP A 118 -41.33 21.43 16.28
C TRP A 118 -42.57 21.08 15.45
N GLN A 119 -42.41 20.73 14.17
CA GLN A 119 -43.51 20.19 13.35
C GLN A 119 -44.10 18.90 13.93
N ALA A 120 -43.24 17.98 14.39
CA ALA A 120 -43.68 16.75 15.06
C ALA A 120 -44.38 17.01 16.42
N LEU A 121 -44.26 18.22 16.96
CA LEU A 121 -44.87 18.66 18.22
C LEU A 121 -46.10 19.56 17.99
N GLY A 122 -46.56 19.72 16.74
CA GLY A 122 -47.79 20.45 16.41
C GLY A 122 -47.61 21.82 15.77
N LEU A 123 -46.40 22.19 15.31
CA LEU A 123 -46.23 23.35 14.42
C LEU A 123 -46.68 22.97 13.00
N THR A 124 -47.94 23.27 12.66
CA THR A 124 -48.52 23.00 11.35
C THR A 124 -48.20 24.13 10.37
N GLY A 125 -47.85 23.78 9.13
CA GLY A 125 -47.69 24.73 8.03
C GLY A 125 -48.48 24.25 6.83
N ASN A 126 -48.96 25.19 6.01
CA ASN A 126 -49.71 24.90 4.81
C ASN A 126 -48.76 24.74 3.61
N ARG A 127 -48.94 23.70 2.79
CA ARG A 127 -48.18 23.58 1.54
C ARG A 127 -48.82 24.47 0.49
N SER A 128 -48.07 25.41 -0.05
CA SER A 128 -48.47 26.20 -1.20
C SER A 128 -47.36 26.25 -2.24
N VAL A 129 -47.73 26.50 -3.49
CA VAL A 129 -46.77 26.64 -4.59
C VAL A 129 -46.33 28.09 -4.64
N VAL A 130 -45.07 28.34 -4.30
CA VAL A 130 -44.43 29.65 -4.40
C VAL A 130 -43.26 29.49 -5.37
N ASP A 131 -43.21 30.30 -6.42
CA ASP A 131 -42.22 30.23 -7.51
C ASP A 131 -42.12 28.83 -8.17
N GLY A 132 -43.26 28.20 -8.44
CA GLY A 132 -43.33 26.89 -9.10
C GLY A 132 -42.81 25.71 -8.26
N LYS A 133 -42.47 25.92 -6.99
CA LYS A 133 -42.01 24.86 -6.07
C LYS A 133 -42.95 24.76 -4.87
N SER A 134 -43.39 23.55 -4.53
CA SER A 134 -44.19 23.27 -3.33
C SER A 134 -43.35 23.55 -2.09
N ARG A 135 -43.65 24.65 -1.38
CA ARG A 135 -42.99 25.03 -0.13
C ARG A 135 -43.98 24.97 1.01
N LEU A 136 -43.47 24.66 2.20
CA LEU A 136 -44.26 24.71 3.43
C LEU A 136 -44.18 26.12 4.01
N LEU A 137 -45.35 26.71 4.21
CA LEU A 137 -45.55 28.08 4.63
C LEU A 137 -46.20 28.12 6.00
N PHE A 138 -45.71 29.00 6.88
CA PHE A 138 -46.20 29.15 8.24
C PHE A 138 -46.80 30.54 8.41
N ARG A 139 -48.03 30.59 8.92
CA ARG A 139 -48.67 31.86 9.29
C ARG A 139 -48.10 32.35 10.61
N TRP A 140 -47.69 33.62 10.65
CA TRP A 140 -47.02 34.16 11.84
C TRP A 140 -47.88 34.06 13.10
N GLY A 141 -49.19 34.31 13.03
CA GLY A 141 -50.10 34.18 14.18
C GLY A 141 -50.25 32.75 14.74
N GLU A 142 -49.97 31.71 13.95
CA GLU A 142 -49.92 30.32 14.43
C GLU A 142 -48.58 29.99 15.08
N VAL A 143 -47.49 30.53 14.52
CA VAL A 143 -46.13 30.42 15.06
C VAL A 143 -46.05 31.10 16.43
N GLU A 144 -46.55 32.32 16.59
CA GLU A 144 -46.54 33.05 17.87
C GLU A 144 -47.31 32.30 18.94
N ARG A 145 -48.49 31.77 18.63
CA ARG A 145 -49.28 30.94 19.55
C ARG A 145 -48.56 29.64 19.92
N PHE A 146 -47.77 29.06 19.02
CA PHE A 146 -46.96 27.88 19.31
C PHE A 146 -45.74 28.22 20.19
N VAL A 147 -45.08 29.34 19.91
CA VAL A 147 -43.92 29.85 20.67
C VAL A 147 -44.35 30.25 22.09
N ALA A 148 -45.47 30.94 22.25
CA ALA A 148 -46.02 31.30 23.56
C ALA A 148 -46.34 30.07 24.41
N ARG A 149 -46.93 29.02 23.81
CA ARG A 149 -47.21 27.75 24.49
C ARG A 149 -45.95 26.94 24.84
N ASN A 150 -44.82 27.19 24.18
CA ASN A 150 -43.58 26.42 24.33
C ASN A 150 -42.37 27.30 24.71
N ALA A 151 -42.58 28.46 25.34
CA ALA A 151 -41.56 29.49 25.56
C ALA A 151 -40.26 28.96 26.18
N ALA A 152 -40.37 28.12 27.22
CA ALA A 152 -39.22 27.52 27.91
C ALA A 152 -38.39 26.53 27.06
N ARG A 153 -38.91 26.04 25.92
CA ARG A 153 -38.18 25.19 24.97
C ARG A 153 -37.61 25.98 23.80
N VAL A 154 -38.30 27.03 23.37
CA VAL A 154 -37.83 27.96 22.35
C VAL A 154 -36.58 28.69 22.84
N GLU A 155 -36.56 29.18 24.09
CA GLU A 155 -35.35 29.75 24.71
C GLU A 155 -34.18 28.75 24.74
N ARG A 156 -34.44 27.48 25.06
CA ARG A 156 -33.39 26.44 25.06
C ARG A 156 -32.88 26.11 23.66
N GLY A 157 -33.73 26.20 22.64
CA GLY A 157 -33.37 26.03 21.23
C GLY A 157 -32.58 27.22 20.67
N ALA A 158 -32.92 28.44 21.10
CA ALA A 158 -32.25 29.68 20.73
C ALA A 158 -30.87 29.83 21.41
N ARG A 159 -30.65 29.21 22.58
CA ARG A 159 -29.33 29.12 23.25
C ARG A 159 -28.26 28.32 22.50
N PHE A 160 -28.56 27.74 21.33
CA PHE A 160 -27.53 27.22 20.43
C PHE A 160 -26.82 28.38 19.72
N GLU A 161 -26.10 29.19 20.49
CA GLU A 161 -25.21 30.23 19.95
C GLU A 161 -24.19 29.60 19.01
N ARG A 162 -24.01 30.23 17.84
CA ARG A 162 -22.86 29.98 16.97
C ARG A 162 -21.60 30.23 17.79
N MET A 163 -20.68 29.27 17.77
CA MET A 163 -19.38 29.42 18.42
C MET A 163 -18.65 30.61 17.79
N GLU A 164 -18.31 31.62 18.59
CA GLU A 164 -17.52 32.75 18.15
C GLU A 164 -16.14 32.27 17.67
N ALA A 165 -15.57 32.94 16.68
CA ALA A 165 -14.29 32.54 16.08
C ALA A 165 -13.16 32.48 17.14
N GLU A 166 -13.21 33.36 18.14
CA GLU A 166 -12.30 33.38 19.27
C GLU A 166 -12.49 32.20 20.24
N GLU A 167 -13.74 31.81 20.51
CA GLU A 167 -14.07 30.65 21.35
C GLU A 167 -13.54 29.37 20.69
N LYS A 168 -13.75 29.22 19.38
CA LYS A 168 -13.20 28.12 18.57
C LYS A 168 -11.67 28.07 18.64
N ALA A 169 -10.99 29.21 18.51
CA ALA A 169 -9.53 29.28 18.61
C ALA A 169 -9.01 28.93 20.02
N ALA A 170 -9.71 29.34 21.08
CA ALA A 170 -9.37 29.00 22.46
C ALA A 170 -9.50 27.49 22.74
N ILE A 171 -10.58 26.87 22.25
CA ILE A 171 -10.82 25.42 22.35
C ILE A 171 -9.70 24.65 21.65
N LEU A 172 -9.33 25.04 20.42
CA LEU A 172 -8.28 24.38 19.64
C LEU A 172 -6.89 24.52 20.29
N ARG A 173 -6.53 25.70 20.81
CA ARG A 173 -5.28 25.90 21.56
C ARG A 173 -5.18 24.96 22.76
N LYS A 174 -6.27 24.81 23.52
CA LYS A 174 -6.30 23.90 24.67
C LYS A 174 -6.28 22.43 24.24
N ALA A 175 -7.00 22.09 23.18
CA ALA A 175 -7.00 20.75 22.62
C ALA A 175 -5.60 20.32 22.14
N LYS A 176 -4.84 21.25 21.55
CA LYS A 176 -3.43 21.04 21.18
C LYS A 176 -2.53 20.75 22.39
N ARG A 177 -2.73 21.47 23.50
CA ARG A 177 -2.03 21.19 24.76
C ARG A 177 -2.41 19.83 25.35
N LEU A 178 -3.67 19.43 25.27
CA LEU A 178 -4.14 18.10 25.72
C LEU A 178 -3.59 16.97 24.84
N ALA A 179 -3.52 17.19 23.52
CA ALA A 179 -2.92 16.27 22.56
C ALA A 179 -1.42 16.09 22.81
N GLY A 180 -0.69 17.19 23.08
CA GLY A 180 0.73 17.14 23.45
C GLY A 180 1.02 16.38 24.74
N LYS A 181 0.04 16.28 25.65
CA LYS A 181 0.10 15.45 26.86
C LYS A 181 -0.36 14.00 26.62
N GLY A 182 -0.65 13.60 25.38
CA GLY A 182 -1.06 12.24 25.02
C GLY A 182 -2.48 11.85 25.45
N ILE A 183 -3.33 12.81 25.82
CA ILE A 183 -4.69 12.51 26.31
C ILE A 183 -5.58 12.08 25.14
N PRO A 184 -6.31 10.94 25.20
CA PRO A 184 -7.16 10.48 24.10
C PRO A 184 -8.30 11.46 23.75
N LEU A 185 -8.70 11.50 22.48
CA LEU A 185 -9.77 12.37 21.95
C LEU A 185 -11.04 12.36 22.83
N LEU A 186 -11.51 11.19 23.25
CA LEU A 186 -12.71 11.06 24.09
C LEU A 186 -12.55 11.77 25.45
N ARG A 187 -11.39 11.63 26.11
CA ARG A 187 -11.12 12.32 27.38
C ARG A 187 -10.92 13.81 27.14
N ALA A 188 -10.22 14.20 26.08
CA ALA A 188 -10.05 15.59 25.71
C ALA A 188 -11.40 16.29 25.47
N SER A 189 -12.33 15.67 24.72
CA SER A 189 -13.67 16.19 24.49
C SER A 189 -14.48 16.37 25.78
N LYS A 190 -14.37 15.45 26.75
CA LYS A 190 -15.03 15.60 28.07
C LYS A 190 -14.47 16.75 28.89
N VAL A 191 -13.14 16.92 28.89
CA VAL A 191 -12.46 18.02 29.62
C VAL A 191 -12.82 19.38 29.01
N LEU A 192 -12.84 19.46 27.68
CA LEU A 192 -13.23 20.69 26.97
C LEU A 192 -14.72 21.01 27.19
N ALA A 193 -15.59 20.01 27.12
CA ALA A 193 -17.02 20.17 27.37
C ALA A 193 -17.32 20.76 28.77
N ARG A 194 -16.67 20.24 29.82
CA ARG A 194 -16.84 20.75 31.19
C ARG A 194 -16.35 22.18 31.35
N ARG A 195 -15.25 22.55 30.67
CA ARG A 195 -14.62 23.86 30.82
C ARG A 195 -15.35 24.96 30.06
N PHE A 196 -15.86 24.66 28.87
CA PHE A 196 -16.53 25.63 28.01
C PHE A 196 -18.06 25.54 28.10
N GLY A 197 -18.61 24.68 28.98
CA GLY A 197 -20.05 24.57 29.21
C GLY A 197 -20.85 24.04 28.01
N ARG A 198 -20.25 23.25 27.12
CA ARG A 198 -20.90 22.73 25.90
C ARG A 198 -21.03 21.21 25.93
N ALA A 199 -21.87 20.67 25.04
CA ALA A 199 -22.01 19.23 24.88
C ALA A 199 -20.71 18.56 24.40
N VAL A 200 -20.44 17.35 24.92
CA VAL A 200 -19.24 16.55 24.59
C VAL A 200 -19.16 16.25 23.08
N GLU A 201 -20.29 16.02 22.43
CA GLU A 201 -20.32 15.71 21.00
C GLU A 201 -20.01 16.95 20.14
N THR A 202 -20.38 18.15 20.57
CA THR A 202 -20.02 19.42 19.90
C THR A 202 -18.51 19.61 19.90
N MET A 203 -17.86 19.39 21.05
CA MET A 203 -16.41 19.46 21.19
C MET A 203 -15.70 18.40 20.35
N ARG A 204 -16.23 17.17 20.31
CA ARG A 204 -15.70 16.08 19.48
C ARG A 204 -15.84 16.38 17.99
N ALA A 205 -17.00 16.88 17.55
CA ALA A 205 -17.26 17.22 16.17
C ALA A 205 -16.32 18.34 15.69
N LEU A 206 -16.11 19.36 16.52
CA LEU A 206 -15.18 20.46 16.24
C LEU A 206 -13.74 19.96 16.05
N LEU A 207 -13.25 19.10 16.95
CA LEU A 207 -11.90 18.54 16.85
C LEU A 207 -11.74 17.65 15.60
N LYS A 208 -12.74 16.81 15.32
CA LYS A 208 -12.74 15.97 14.10
C LYS A 208 -12.80 16.80 12.83
N GLN A 209 -13.53 17.91 12.82
CA GLN A 209 -13.59 18.83 11.69
C GLN A 209 -12.23 19.51 11.47
N HIS A 210 -11.63 20.03 12.53
CA HIS A 210 -10.30 20.63 12.48
C HIS A 210 -9.23 19.63 12.00
N ASP A 211 -9.28 18.37 12.43
CA ASP A 211 -8.35 17.32 12.00
C ASP A 211 -8.58 16.88 10.54
N ARG A 212 -9.78 17.11 9.97
CA ARG A 212 -10.04 16.90 8.54
C ARG A 212 -9.54 18.08 7.70
N GLU A 213 -9.74 19.30 8.17
CA GLU A 213 -9.27 20.53 7.53
C GLU A 213 -7.72 20.61 7.55
N ASN A 214 -7.08 20.08 8.60
CA ASN A 214 -5.62 20.05 8.77
C ASN A 214 -5.04 18.64 8.63
N ALA A 215 -5.20 18.03 7.45
CA ALA A 215 -4.80 16.64 7.19
C ALA A 215 -3.29 16.37 7.36
N LEU A 216 -2.43 17.37 7.17
CA LEU A 216 -0.96 17.23 7.30
C LEU A 216 -0.49 17.15 8.77
N LYS A 217 -1.24 17.71 9.71
CA LYS A 217 -0.88 17.71 11.15
C LYS A 217 -2.13 17.65 12.03
N PRO A 218 -2.86 16.54 12.04
CA PRO A 218 -4.04 16.37 12.88
C PRO A 218 -3.64 16.38 14.36
N LEU A 219 -4.47 17.00 15.21
CA LEU A 219 -4.30 16.95 16.67
C LEU A 219 -4.55 15.54 17.19
N TYR A 220 -5.52 14.83 16.61
CA TYR A 220 -5.84 13.45 16.92
C TYR A 220 -5.92 12.61 15.63
N PRO A 221 -4.79 12.04 15.14
CA PRO A 221 -4.80 11.23 13.92
C PRO A 221 -5.79 10.06 14.03
N LYS A 222 -6.45 9.73 12.91
CA LYS A 222 -7.28 8.52 12.81
C LYS A 222 -6.39 7.28 12.96
N ARG A 223 -6.26 6.77 14.19
CA ARG A 223 -5.48 5.56 14.52
C ARG A 223 -6.01 4.27 13.90
N THR A 224 -7.11 4.33 13.16
CA THR A 224 -7.74 3.23 12.41
C THR A 224 -7.38 3.21 10.92
N GLY A 225 -6.56 4.15 10.42
CA GLY A 225 -6.12 4.16 9.02
C GLY A 225 -5.19 2.99 8.67
N PRO A 226 -4.87 2.78 7.36
CA PRO A 226 -3.81 1.88 6.94
C PRO A 226 -2.48 2.30 7.58
N LEU A 227 -1.71 1.34 8.09
CA LEU A 227 -0.33 1.62 8.48
C LEU A 227 0.54 1.66 7.22
N ASP A 228 1.55 2.52 7.23
CA ASP A 228 2.60 2.49 6.22
C ASP A 228 3.33 1.14 6.25
N GLU A 229 3.78 0.68 5.08
CA GLU A 229 4.38 -0.65 4.91
C GLU A 229 5.64 -0.82 5.75
N ARG A 230 6.48 0.23 5.82
CA ARG A 230 7.67 0.26 6.69
C ARG A 230 7.31 0.05 8.15
N THR A 231 6.24 0.68 8.61
CA THR A 231 5.75 0.54 9.99
C THR A 231 5.24 -0.88 10.26
N LYS A 232 4.55 -1.51 9.28
CA LYS A 232 4.11 -2.90 9.40
C LYS A 232 5.30 -3.86 9.55
N VAL A 233 6.35 -3.67 8.75
CA VAL A 233 7.58 -4.48 8.82
C VAL A 233 8.33 -4.27 10.14
N GLU A 234 8.38 -3.05 10.66
CA GLU A 234 8.97 -2.76 11.98
C GLU A 234 8.22 -3.49 13.10
N ILE A 235 6.89 -3.42 13.10
CA ILE A 235 6.02 -4.13 14.06
C ILE A 235 6.30 -5.64 14.02
N PHE A 236 6.37 -6.23 12.83
CA PHE A 236 6.64 -7.64 12.66
C PHE A 236 8.05 -8.04 13.15
N THR A 237 9.05 -7.19 12.88
CA THR A 237 10.43 -7.43 13.34
C THR A 237 10.52 -7.39 14.85
N GLN A 238 9.83 -6.45 15.50
CA GLN A 238 9.75 -6.36 16.96
C GLN A 238 9.02 -7.56 17.58
N TYR A 239 7.95 -8.03 16.94
CA TYR A 239 7.25 -9.26 17.33
C TYR A 239 8.18 -10.49 17.24
N ARG A 240 8.95 -10.66 16.16
CA ARG A 240 9.92 -11.75 16.02
C ARG A 240 11.04 -11.73 17.07
N ARG A 241 11.39 -10.54 17.58
CA ARG A 241 12.35 -10.38 18.69
C ARG A 241 11.77 -10.73 20.07
N GLY A 242 10.53 -11.20 20.13
CA GLY A 242 9.88 -11.61 21.39
C GLY A 242 9.16 -10.49 22.13
N GLN A 243 8.96 -9.31 21.54
CA GLN A 243 8.15 -8.27 22.19
C GLN A 243 6.67 -8.68 22.22
N ALA A 244 6.06 -8.61 23.40
CA ALA A 244 4.65 -8.92 23.58
C ALA A 244 3.74 -8.03 22.72
N VAL A 245 2.68 -8.62 22.15
CA VAL A 245 1.72 -7.88 21.30
C VAL A 245 1.05 -6.73 22.07
N GLU A 246 0.97 -6.85 23.40
CA GLU A 246 0.40 -5.83 24.28
C GLU A 246 1.27 -4.56 24.37
N THR A 247 2.59 -4.72 24.41
CA THR A 247 3.53 -3.58 24.45
C THR A 247 3.54 -2.89 23.09
N LEU A 248 3.51 -3.65 22.00
CA LEU A 248 3.36 -3.13 20.64
C LEU A 248 2.04 -2.39 20.44
N ALA A 249 0.94 -2.95 20.94
CA ALA A 249 -0.38 -2.31 20.90
C ALA A 249 -0.38 -0.97 21.64
N LYS A 250 0.28 -0.87 22.81
CA LYS A 250 0.44 0.39 23.55
C LYS A 250 1.30 1.39 22.79
N LYS A 251 2.46 0.97 22.25
CA LYS A 251 3.42 1.80 21.50
C LYS A 251 2.78 2.42 20.25
N HIS A 252 2.06 1.62 19.46
CA HIS A 252 1.39 2.07 18.25
C HIS A 252 -0.04 2.58 18.50
N HIS A 253 -0.47 2.60 19.77
CA HIS A 253 -1.79 3.02 20.21
C HIS A 253 -2.97 2.35 19.48
N ARG A 254 -2.87 1.04 19.25
CA ARG A 254 -3.89 0.22 18.58
C ARG A 254 -4.39 -0.89 19.49
N THR A 255 -5.47 -1.56 19.06
CA THR A 255 -5.98 -2.75 19.76
C THR A 255 -5.10 -3.97 19.48
N ARG A 256 -5.11 -4.94 20.39
CA ARG A 256 -4.41 -6.23 20.21
C ARG A 256 -4.80 -6.90 18.89
N ASN A 257 -6.09 -6.93 18.57
CA ASN A 257 -6.59 -7.52 17.32
C ASN A 257 -6.08 -6.80 16.07
N SER A 258 -5.96 -5.47 16.12
CA SER A 258 -5.36 -4.72 15.00
C SER A 258 -3.88 -5.06 14.84
N MET A 259 -3.16 -5.31 15.92
CA MET A 259 -1.75 -5.72 15.86
C MET A 259 -1.60 -7.11 15.27
N TYR A 260 -2.39 -8.09 15.72
CA TYR A 260 -2.40 -9.42 15.12
C TYR A 260 -2.75 -9.39 13.64
N ARG A 261 -3.73 -8.57 13.23
CA ARG A 261 -4.06 -8.41 11.81
C ARG A 261 -2.87 -7.91 10.99
N VAL A 262 -2.14 -6.91 11.49
CA VAL A 262 -0.95 -6.37 10.82
C VAL A 262 0.17 -7.42 10.77
N ILE A 263 0.40 -8.15 11.86
CA ILE A 263 1.40 -9.23 11.92
C ILE A 263 1.05 -10.32 10.89
N HIS A 264 -0.21 -10.76 10.85
CA HIS A 264 -0.67 -11.79 9.92
C HIS A 264 -0.63 -11.34 8.47
N GLU A 265 -0.94 -10.07 8.20
CA GLU A 265 -0.82 -9.46 6.87
C GLU A 265 0.64 -9.48 6.39
N VAL A 266 1.59 -9.08 7.24
CA VAL A 266 3.03 -9.11 6.91
C VAL A 266 3.54 -10.54 6.75
N MET A 267 3.08 -11.49 7.58
CA MET A 267 3.42 -12.90 7.42
C MET A 267 2.89 -13.48 6.12
N ALA A 268 1.63 -13.19 5.78
CA ALA A 268 1.02 -13.63 4.54
C ALA A 268 1.79 -13.07 3.33
N GLN A 269 2.13 -11.78 3.35
CA GLN A 269 2.93 -11.15 2.29
C GLN A 269 4.27 -11.87 2.10
N ARG A 270 5.01 -12.12 3.18
CA ARG A 270 6.29 -12.85 3.11
C ARG A 270 6.15 -14.27 2.53
N LEU A 271 5.05 -14.96 2.83
CA LEU A 271 4.78 -16.29 2.26
C LEU A 271 4.42 -16.23 0.78
N VAL A 272 3.80 -15.14 0.33
CA VAL A 272 3.52 -14.87 -1.08
C VAL A 272 4.81 -14.61 -1.85
N ASP A 273 5.69 -13.78 -1.27
CA ASP A 273 6.98 -13.42 -1.87
C ASP A 273 7.97 -14.60 -1.89
N GLN A 274 7.83 -15.56 -0.97
CA GLN A 274 8.70 -16.72 -0.90
C GLN A 274 8.40 -17.73 -2.02
N PRO A 275 9.37 -18.11 -2.87
CA PRO A 275 9.18 -19.19 -3.84
C PRO A 275 8.99 -20.53 -3.12
N LEU A 276 7.93 -21.25 -3.46
CA LEU A 276 7.59 -22.56 -2.91
C LEU A 276 7.69 -23.63 -4.01
N ASP A 277 8.87 -23.68 -4.62
CA ASP A 277 9.15 -24.61 -5.70
C ASP A 277 9.15 -26.04 -5.16
N HIS A 278 8.41 -26.89 -5.86
CA HIS A 278 8.28 -28.31 -5.57
C HIS A 278 8.20 -29.08 -6.88
N ILE A 279 8.61 -30.34 -6.84
CA ILE A 279 8.52 -31.24 -7.98
C ILE A 279 7.21 -31.99 -7.87
N HIS A 280 6.27 -31.70 -8.76
CA HIS A 280 4.96 -32.32 -8.79
C HIS A 280 5.03 -33.81 -9.13
N HIS A 281 4.17 -34.60 -8.49
CA HIS A 281 3.99 -36.02 -8.79
C HIS A 281 2.50 -36.37 -8.70
N LEU A 282 2.02 -37.27 -9.56
CA LEU A 282 0.60 -37.63 -9.66
C LEU A 282 0.01 -38.12 -8.33
N SER A 283 0.83 -38.80 -7.50
CA SER A 283 0.41 -39.28 -6.18
C SER A 283 0.02 -38.18 -5.18
N PHE A 284 0.23 -36.90 -5.51
CA PHE A 284 -0.09 -35.78 -4.61
C PHE A 284 -1.55 -35.35 -4.69
N GLU A 285 -2.26 -35.71 -5.77
CA GLU A 285 -3.66 -35.35 -5.97
C GLU A 285 -4.61 -36.26 -5.18
N ASP A 286 -4.21 -37.52 -4.95
CA ASP A 286 -5.00 -38.50 -4.22
C ASP A 286 -4.91 -38.32 -2.70
N GLN A 287 -6.05 -37.99 -2.08
CA GLN A 287 -6.13 -37.78 -0.63
C GLN A 287 -5.88 -39.07 0.18
N ALA A 288 -6.12 -40.25 -0.40
CA ALA A 288 -5.82 -41.54 0.23
C ALA A 288 -4.31 -41.73 0.45
N ASN A 289 -3.49 -41.25 -0.49
CA ASN A 289 -2.03 -41.40 -0.45
C ASN A 289 -1.36 -40.42 0.52
N GLU A 290 -2.06 -39.38 1.00
CA GLU A 290 -1.50 -38.39 1.94
C GLU A 290 -0.94 -39.06 3.20
N ARG A 291 -1.66 -40.05 3.75
CA ARG A 291 -1.25 -40.74 4.98
C ARG A 291 0.08 -41.48 4.78
N ASP A 292 0.24 -42.16 3.65
CA ASP A 292 1.44 -42.95 3.34
C ASP A 292 2.63 -42.08 2.92
N ILE A 293 2.37 -40.89 2.36
CA ILE A 293 3.42 -39.92 2.00
C ILE A 293 3.98 -39.25 3.24
N VAL A 294 3.12 -38.88 4.20
CA VAL A 294 3.52 -38.17 5.43
C VAL A 294 4.00 -39.13 6.53
N ALA A 295 3.80 -40.44 6.36
CA ALA A 295 4.23 -41.48 7.28
C ALA A 295 5.73 -41.41 7.66
N ALA A 296 6.09 -42.23 8.64
CA ALA A 296 7.50 -42.42 8.98
C ALA A 296 8.26 -43.04 7.81
N MET A 297 9.56 -42.75 7.72
CA MET A 297 10.40 -43.32 6.67
C MET A 297 10.42 -44.86 6.75
N PRO A 298 10.51 -45.57 5.61
CA PRO A 298 10.70 -47.02 5.60
C PRO A 298 11.93 -47.44 6.42
N SER A 299 11.77 -48.49 7.22
CA SER A 299 12.80 -48.99 8.13
C SER A 299 13.36 -47.92 9.09
N ALA A 300 12.51 -47.00 9.58
CA ALA A 300 12.90 -45.96 10.53
C ALA A 300 13.57 -46.51 11.80
N ILE A 301 13.02 -47.59 12.37
CA ILE A 301 13.53 -48.21 13.60
C ILE A 301 14.97 -48.72 13.39
N GLU A 302 15.21 -49.41 12.28
CA GLU A 302 16.56 -49.88 11.92
C GLU A 302 17.52 -48.73 11.64
N TYR A 303 17.03 -47.66 11.02
CA TYR A 303 17.82 -46.45 10.75
C TYR A 303 18.27 -45.78 12.05
N GLU A 304 17.36 -45.64 13.02
CA GLU A 304 17.67 -45.07 14.33
C GLU A 304 18.60 -45.96 15.15
N ALA A 305 18.41 -47.28 15.12
CA ALA A 305 19.33 -48.22 15.75
C ALA A 305 20.75 -48.11 15.16
N LYS A 306 20.88 -48.03 13.84
CA LYS A 306 22.16 -47.80 13.17
C LYS A 306 22.76 -46.46 13.58
N ARG A 307 21.96 -45.39 13.62
CA ARG A 307 22.40 -44.05 14.06
C ARG A 307 22.97 -44.07 15.48
N ALA A 308 22.32 -44.78 16.40
CA ALA A 308 22.78 -44.90 17.79
C ALA A 308 24.09 -45.70 17.93
N SER A 309 24.30 -46.72 17.09
CA SER A 309 25.53 -47.54 17.09
C SER A 309 26.75 -46.87 16.45
N MET A 310 26.55 -45.80 15.68
CA MET A 310 27.58 -45.25 14.80
C MET A 310 28.62 -44.44 15.59
N LYS A 311 29.90 -44.79 15.44
CA LYS A 311 31.02 -44.03 16.01
C LYS A 311 31.79 -43.30 14.90
N VAL A 312 32.29 -42.12 15.20
CA VAL A 312 33.12 -41.34 14.28
C VAL A 312 34.46 -42.07 14.09
N PRO A 313 34.91 -42.30 12.85
CA PRO A 313 36.25 -42.86 12.59
C PRO A 313 37.35 -41.98 13.20
N ARG A 314 38.44 -42.58 13.71
CA ARG A 314 39.53 -41.85 14.39
C ARG A 314 40.33 -40.94 13.46
N ASP A 315 40.36 -41.24 12.16
CA ASP A 315 41.20 -40.54 11.17
C ASP A 315 40.52 -39.29 10.57
N VAL A 316 39.33 -38.92 11.06
CA VAL A 316 38.54 -37.81 10.52
C VAL A 316 38.78 -36.54 11.35
N PRO A 317 39.11 -35.39 10.72
CA PRO A 317 39.23 -34.10 11.39
C PRO A 317 38.00 -33.76 12.24
N ALA A 318 38.23 -33.07 13.37
CA ALA A 318 37.17 -32.75 14.33
C ALA A 318 36.01 -31.97 13.71
N GLU A 319 36.25 -31.10 12.72
CA GLU A 319 35.18 -30.35 12.06
C GLU A 319 34.25 -31.25 11.21
N LEU A 320 34.77 -32.38 10.71
CA LEU A 320 34.02 -33.31 9.88
C LEU A 320 33.30 -34.39 10.70
N ALA A 321 33.63 -34.53 11.99
CA ALA A 321 33.05 -35.54 12.88
C ALA A 321 31.50 -35.55 12.92
N PRO A 322 30.78 -34.40 12.94
CA PRO A 322 29.32 -34.40 12.93
C PRO A 322 28.69 -35.09 11.71
N LEU A 323 29.39 -35.06 10.56
CA LEU A 323 28.91 -35.64 9.30
C LEU A 323 28.83 -37.16 9.33
N TYR A 324 29.61 -37.81 10.20
CA TYR A 324 29.67 -39.27 10.32
C TYR A 324 28.69 -39.84 11.35
N ARG A 325 27.92 -38.98 12.03
CA ARG A 325 26.91 -39.40 13.02
C ARG A 325 25.60 -39.84 12.38
N LEU A 326 25.40 -39.59 11.08
CA LEU A 326 24.18 -39.97 10.36
C LEU A 326 24.45 -41.18 9.45
N PRO A 327 23.59 -42.21 9.48
CA PRO A 327 23.64 -43.31 8.53
C PRO A 327 23.32 -42.83 7.12
N LEU A 328 23.90 -43.50 6.13
CA LEU A 328 23.58 -43.30 4.72
C LEU A 328 22.16 -43.83 4.44
N LEU A 329 21.42 -43.10 3.62
CA LEU A 329 20.08 -43.49 3.20
C LEU A 329 20.13 -44.56 2.11
N ASN A 330 19.17 -45.48 2.14
CA ASN A 330 18.93 -46.40 1.04
C ASN A 330 18.04 -45.75 -0.05
N LYS A 331 17.87 -46.42 -1.20
CA LYS A 331 17.10 -45.87 -2.33
C LYS A 331 15.63 -45.60 -1.98
N GLU A 332 14.99 -46.51 -1.25
CA GLU A 332 13.57 -46.40 -0.87
C GLU A 332 13.34 -45.26 0.14
N GLN A 333 14.25 -45.11 1.10
CA GLN A 333 14.27 -44.02 2.07
C GLN A 333 14.48 -42.67 1.38
N GLU A 334 15.43 -42.58 0.44
CA GLU A 334 15.63 -41.38 -0.38
C GLU A 334 14.32 -41.02 -1.10
N GLN A 335 13.73 -41.97 -1.84
CA GLN A 335 12.48 -41.75 -2.57
C GLN A 335 11.34 -41.30 -1.65
N HIS A 336 11.16 -41.95 -0.50
CA HIS A 336 10.14 -41.58 0.46
C HIS A 336 10.34 -40.17 1.01
N LEU A 337 11.57 -39.81 1.41
CA LEU A 337 11.89 -38.49 1.95
C LEU A 337 11.72 -37.38 0.89
N PHE A 338 12.17 -37.59 -0.34
CA PHE A 338 11.94 -36.64 -1.44
C PHE A 338 10.45 -36.49 -1.77
N ARG A 339 9.69 -37.59 -1.78
CA ARG A 339 8.23 -37.58 -1.95
C ARG A 339 7.55 -36.77 -0.84
N LYS A 340 7.92 -37.02 0.42
CA LYS A 340 7.41 -36.31 1.60
C LYS A 340 7.73 -34.82 1.58
N MET A 341 8.99 -34.47 1.31
CA MET A 341 9.44 -33.07 1.22
C MET A 341 8.64 -32.28 0.17
N ASN A 342 8.50 -32.84 -1.03
CA ASN A 342 7.78 -32.20 -2.14
C ASN A 342 6.27 -32.12 -1.89
N PHE A 343 5.67 -33.16 -1.29
CA PHE A 343 4.26 -33.14 -0.92
C PHE A 343 3.93 -32.07 0.14
N LEU A 344 4.79 -31.90 1.15
CA LEU A 344 4.62 -30.86 2.17
C LEU A 344 4.67 -29.45 1.55
N LYS A 345 5.58 -29.23 0.59
CA LYS A 345 5.66 -27.97 -0.16
C LYS A 345 4.46 -27.76 -1.07
N PHE A 346 4.01 -28.81 -1.76
CA PHE A 346 2.81 -28.78 -2.59
C PHE A 346 1.57 -28.37 -1.77
N LYS A 347 1.37 -29.00 -0.59
CA LYS A 347 0.26 -28.65 0.30
C LYS A 347 0.37 -27.22 0.84
N ALA A 348 1.58 -26.76 1.16
CA ALA A 348 1.82 -25.37 1.53
C ALA A 348 1.49 -24.40 0.38
N ALA A 349 1.86 -24.75 -0.86
CA ALA A 349 1.54 -23.97 -2.06
C ALA A 349 0.02 -23.91 -2.32
N GLN A 350 -0.69 -25.04 -2.23
CA GLN A 350 -2.15 -25.06 -2.33
C GLN A 350 -2.84 -24.15 -1.31
N LEU A 351 -2.39 -24.20 -0.04
CA LEU A 351 -2.92 -23.33 1.01
C LEU A 351 -2.60 -21.85 0.74
N ARG A 352 -1.41 -21.54 0.20
CA ARG A 352 -1.05 -20.18 -0.20
C ARG A 352 -1.94 -19.66 -1.34
N ASP A 353 -2.22 -20.49 -2.33
CA ASP A 353 -3.07 -20.14 -3.47
C ASP A 353 -4.52 -19.79 -3.06
N THR A 354 -4.97 -20.20 -1.85
CA THR A 354 -6.28 -19.78 -1.32
C THR A 354 -6.38 -18.27 -1.02
N PHE A 355 -5.26 -17.61 -0.70
CA PHE A 355 -5.19 -16.20 -0.34
C PHE A 355 -4.25 -15.36 -1.21
N SER A 356 -3.55 -15.97 -2.18
CA SER A 356 -2.76 -15.27 -3.20
C SER A 356 -3.39 -15.39 -4.59
N ARG A 357 -3.20 -14.38 -5.44
CA ARG A 357 -3.53 -14.43 -6.88
C ARG A 357 -2.29 -14.14 -7.70
N VAL A 358 -2.23 -14.71 -8.90
CA VAL A 358 -1.18 -14.41 -9.87
C VAL A 358 -1.76 -13.39 -10.84
N ASN A 359 -1.08 -12.26 -11.02
CA ASN A 359 -1.45 -11.24 -12.00
C ASN A 359 -1.02 -11.64 -13.42
N GLU A 360 -1.46 -10.90 -14.43
CA GLU A 360 -1.11 -11.13 -15.85
C GLU A 360 0.42 -11.15 -16.10
N GLU A 361 1.19 -10.44 -15.27
CA GLU A 361 2.66 -10.38 -15.31
C GLU A 361 3.35 -11.55 -14.59
N GLY A 362 2.61 -12.52 -14.06
CA GLY A 362 3.15 -13.66 -13.31
C GLY A 362 3.56 -13.34 -11.86
N ILE A 363 3.38 -12.11 -11.41
CA ILE A 363 3.66 -11.68 -10.03
C ILE A 363 2.52 -12.14 -9.11
N ARG A 364 2.89 -12.71 -7.95
CA ARG A 364 1.92 -13.16 -6.94
C ARG A 364 1.57 -12.02 -5.99
N GLU A 365 0.28 -11.74 -5.84
CA GLU A 365 -0.25 -10.71 -4.95
C GLU A 365 -1.16 -11.28 -3.86
N LEU A 366 -1.09 -10.67 -2.68
CA LEU A 366 -1.93 -11.02 -1.54
C LEU A 366 -3.35 -10.47 -1.72
N VAL A 367 -4.37 -11.32 -1.56
CA VAL A 367 -5.78 -10.88 -1.56
C VAL A 367 -6.19 -10.45 -0.15
N PRO A 368 -6.45 -9.14 0.10
CA PRO A 368 -6.80 -8.67 1.42
C PRO A 368 -8.13 -9.28 1.88
N GLY A 369 -8.17 -9.79 3.12
CA GLY A 369 -9.40 -10.33 3.74
C GLY A 369 -9.61 -11.84 3.62
N LYS A 370 -8.82 -12.56 2.81
CA LYS A 370 -8.84 -14.03 2.76
C LYS A 370 -7.88 -14.71 3.76
N VAL A 371 -6.99 -13.93 4.38
CA VAL A 371 -5.97 -14.44 5.30
C VAL A 371 -6.61 -14.92 6.61
N ARG A 372 -6.53 -16.22 6.87
CA ARG A 372 -6.94 -16.85 8.14
C ARG A 372 -5.71 -17.22 8.95
N THR A 373 -5.77 -17.01 10.26
CA THR A 373 -4.65 -17.26 11.19
C THR A 373 -4.23 -18.73 11.18
N GLY A 374 -5.19 -19.65 11.33
CA GLY A 374 -4.93 -21.09 11.31
C GLY A 374 -4.36 -21.60 9.98
N THR A 375 -4.66 -20.93 8.86
CA THR A 375 -4.06 -21.28 7.56
C THR A 375 -2.58 -20.91 7.52
N LEU A 376 -2.20 -19.73 8.03
CA LEU A 376 -0.80 -19.31 8.11
C LEU A 376 0.03 -20.23 9.02
N ASP A 377 -0.51 -20.57 10.19
CA ASP A 377 0.14 -21.48 11.13
C ASP A 377 0.33 -22.87 10.52
N ARG A 378 -0.67 -23.35 9.77
CA ARG A 378 -0.57 -24.63 9.04
C ARG A 378 0.49 -24.61 7.95
N ILE A 379 0.59 -23.52 7.18
CA ILE A 379 1.65 -23.36 6.16
C ILE A 379 3.03 -23.38 6.82
N ASN A 380 3.23 -22.60 7.88
CA ASN A 380 4.50 -22.55 8.60
C ASN A 380 4.90 -23.94 9.14
N LEU A 381 3.95 -24.69 9.69
CA LEU A 381 4.19 -26.07 10.15
C LEU A 381 4.62 -26.99 9.00
N LEU A 382 3.92 -26.94 7.87
CA LEU A 382 4.27 -27.76 6.69
C LEU A 382 5.66 -27.41 6.14
N LEU A 383 5.99 -26.12 6.08
CA LEU A 383 7.31 -25.66 5.64
C LEU A 383 8.41 -26.04 6.64
N GLN A 384 8.14 -25.98 7.94
CA GLN A 384 9.08 -26.44 8.96
C GLN A 384 9.35 -27.94 8.80
N GLN A 385 8.30 -28.77 8.70
CA GLN A 385 8.44 -30.21 8.46
C GLN A 385 9.17 -30.52 7.15
N SER A 386 8.93 -29.74 6.09
CA SER A 386 9.64 -29.88 4.82
C SER A 386 11.13 -29.53 4.97
N ASN A 387 11.46 -28.49 5.74
CA ASN A 387 12.83 -28.12 6.03
C ASN A 387 13.56 -29.17 6.87
N GLU A 388 12.90 -29.77 7.87
CA GLU A 388 13.47 -30.88 8.66
C GLU A 388 13.84 -32.07 7.77
N VAL A 389 12.97 -32.44 6.82
CA VAL A 389 13.25 -33.50 5.84
C VAL A 389 14.38 -33.09 4.90
N LYS A 390 14.40 -31.83 4.43
CA LYS A 390 15.47 -31.29 3.58
C LYS A 390 16.82 -31.32 4.29
N GLU A 391 16.88 -30.91 5.55
CA GLU A 391 18.09 -30.95 6.37
C GLU A 391 18.60 -32.37 6.55
N LEU A 392 17.70 -33.33 6.80
CA LEU A 392 18.07 -34.75 6.87
C LEU A 392 18.70 -35.24 5.55
N LEU A 393 18.09 -34.90 4.41
CA LEU A 393 18.60 -35.25 3.07
C LEU A 393 19.98 -34.63 2.80
N ILE A 394 20.19 -33.37 3.16
CA ILE A 394 21.48 -32.69 3.00
C ILE A 394 22.54 -33.35 3.90
N ASN A 395 22.24 -33.51 5.18
CA ASN A 395 23.21 -34.02 6.16
C ASN A 395 23.61 -35.47 5.85
N ALA A 396 22.68 -36.32 5.39
CA ALA A 396 22.99 -37.68 4.97
C ALA A 396 23.93 -37.75 3.74
N ASN A 397 23.95 -36.71 2.91
CA ASN A 397 24.72 -36.65 1.67
C ASN A 397 25.97 -35.75 1.75
N MET A 398 26.22 -35.04 2.84
CA MET A 398 27.42 -34.19 2.98
C MET A 398 28.73 -34.97 2.84
N ARG A 399 28.76 -36.26 3.21
CA ARG A 399 29.92 -37.14 3.02
C ARG A 399 30.30 -37.32 1.55
N LEU A 400 29.33 -37.24 0.64
CA LEU A 400 29.57 -37.27 -0.81
C LEU A 400 30.36 -36.04 -1.25
N VAL A 401 29.99 -34.86 -0.75
CA VAL A 401 30.68 -33.59 -1.07
C VAL A 401 32.14 -33.65 -0.64
N VAL A 402 32.41 -34.13 0.58
CA VAL A 402 33.78 -34.32 1.09
C VAL A 402 34.60 -35.20 0.16
N ASN A 403 34.04 -36.34 -0.28
CA ASN A 403 34.75 -37.26 -1.18
C ASN A 403 35.03 -36.64 -2.57
N ILE A 404 34.09 -35.86 -3.12
CA ILE A 404 34.28 -35.20 -4.42
C ILE A 404 35.30 -34.05 -4.30
N ALA A 405 35.19 -33.23 -3.25
CA ALA A 405 36.10 -32.11 -3.00
C ALA A 405 37.54 -32.58 -2.79
N LYS A 406 37.75 -33.66 -2.01
CA LYS A 406 39.08 -34.25 -1.79
C LYS A 406 39.77 -34.71 -3.07
N ARG A 407 39.03 -35.26 -4.03
CA ARG A 407 39.60 -35.75 -5.30
C ARG A 407 40.08 -34.63 -6.22
N GLY A 408 39.47 -33.46 -6.13
CA GLY A 408 39.76 -32.36 -7.05
C GLY A 408 40.78 -31.35 -6.52
N LEU A 409 41.21 -31.47 -5.25
CA LEU A 409 42.01 -30.46 -4.55
C LEU A 409 43.41 -30.33 -5.16
N ALA A 410 43.80 -29.12 -5.55
CA ALA A 410 45.17 -28.81 -5.95
C ALA A 410 46.05 -28.51 -4.73
N ILE A 411 47.38 -28.60 -4.89
CA ILE A 411 48.34 -28.29 -3.83
C ILE A 411 48.19 -26.80 -3.46
N GLY A 412 47.85 -26.51 -2.19
CA GLY A 412 47.66 -25.15 -1.67
C GLY A 412 46.20 -24.65 -1.62
N GLU A 413 45.22 -25.43 -2.08
CA GLU A 413 43.81 -25.08 -1.94
C GLU A 413 43.24 -25.44 -0.56
N ASN A 414 42.33 -24.60 -0.05
CA ASN A 414 41.63 -24.86 1.20
C ASN A 414 40.44 -25.81 0.97
N LEU A 415 40.52 -27.02 1.53
CA LEU A 415 39.45 -28.02 1.45
C LEU A 415 38.08 -27.47 1.92
N PHE A 416 38.05 -26.62 2.95
CA PHE A 416 36.81 -26.11 3.53
C PHE A 416 36.09 -25.11 2.63
N GLU A 417 36.83 -24.28 1.90
CA GLU A 417 36.28 -23.35 0.90
C GLU A 417 35.57 -24.14 -0.20
N ARG A 418 36.28 -25.13 -0.76
CA ARG A 418 35.73 -26.03 -1.78
C ARG A 418 34.56 -26.87 -1.27
N MET A 419 34.62 -27.33 -0.02
CA MET A 419 33.49 -28.01 0.61
C MET A 419 32.27 -27.10 0.76
N SER A 420 32.45 -25.84 1.15
CA SER A 420 31.37 -24.86 1.27
C SER A 420 30.66 -24.66 -0.08
N ASP A 421 31.43 -24.48 -1.16
CA ASP A 421 30.92 -24.38 -2.52
C ASP A 421 30.17 -25.65 -2.97
N GLY A 422 30.71 -26.81 -2.64
CA GLY A 422 30.09 -28.10 -2.91
C GLY A 422 28.78 -28.29 -2.14
N ASN A 423 28.73 -27.86 -0.88
CA ASN A 423 27.55 -27.91 -0.03
C ASN A 423 26.43 -27.03 -0.60
N MET A 424 26.75 -25.84 -1.12
CA MET A 424 25.76 -24.99 -1.80
C MET A 424 25.17 -25.67 -3.04
N SER A 425 25.98 -26.41 -3.78
CA SER A 425 25.52 -27.18 -4.95
C SER A 425 24.66 -28.37 -4.54
N LEU A 426 25.03 -29.06 -3.45
CA LEU A 426 24.23 -30.14 -2.88
C LEU A 426 22.84 -29.63 -2.45
N ILE A 427 22.77 -28.49 -1.75
CA ILE A 427 21.50 -27.90 -1.32
C ILE A 427 20.59 -27.62 -2.52
N ARG A 428 21.14 -27.02 -3.60
CA ARG A 428 20.39 -26.78 -4.85
C ARG A 428 19.99 -28.09 -5.53
N ALA A 429 20.84 -29.12 -5.48
CA ALA A 429 20.54 -30.43 -6.05
C ALA A 429 19.38 -31.11 -5.31
N VAL A 430 19.33 -31.03 -3.96
CA VAL A 430 18.20 -31.54 -3.17
C VAL A 430 16.89 -30.86 -3.55
N GLU A 431 16.90 -29.55 -3.82
CA GLU A 431 15.70 -28.82 -4.22
C GLU A 431 15.18 -29.19 -5.62
N LYS A 432 16.07 -29.61 -6.52
CA LYS A 432 15.76 -29.88 -7.93
C LYS A 432 15.70 -31.37 -8.29
N PHE A 433 15.97 -32.26 -7.36
CA PHE A 433 16.02 -33.68 -7.62
C PHE A 433 14.62 -34.30 -7.78
N ASP A 434 14.37 -34.87 -8.96
CA ASP A 434 13.13 -35.57 -9.26
C ASP A 434 13.23 -37.06 -8.89
N PHE A 435 12.50 -37.42 -7.85
CA PHE A 435 12.44 -38.80 -7.34
C PHE A 435 11.64 -39.74 -8.27
N GLY A 436 10.77 -39.22 -9.13
CA GLY A 436 9.95 -40.00 -10.05
C GLY A 436 10.76 -40.68 -11.15
N ARG A 437 11.97 -40.18 -11.44
CA ARG A 437 12.88 -40.79 -12.44
C ARG A 437 13.53 -42.11 -11.98
N GLY A 438 13.43 -42.48 -10.71
CA GLY A 438 13.90 -43.79 -10.22
C GLY A 438 15.43 -43.97 -10.09
N PHE A 439 16.23 -42.93 -10.37
CA PHE A 439 17.68 -42.95 -10.14
C PHE A 439 18.04 -42.66 -8.68
N LYS A 440 19.24 -43.05 -8.25
CA LYS A 440 19.76 -42.71 -6.92
C LYS A 440 20.16 -41.24 -6.87
N PHE A 441 19.90 -40.56 -5.75
CA PHE A 441 20.21 -39.14 -5.61
C PHE A 441 21.70 -38.84 -5.79
N SER A 442 22.57 -39.74 -5.32
CA SER A 442 24.03 -39.59 -5.44
C SER A 442 24.51 -39.37 -6.87
N THR A 443 23.87 -39.98 -7.88
CA THR A 443 24.24 -39.83 -9.29
C THR A 443 24.00 -38.40 -9.77
N TYR A 444 22.83 -37.84 -9.45
CA TYR A 444 22.47 -36.47 -9.81
C TYR A 444 23.29 -35.45 -9.02
N ALA A 445 23.43 -35.65 -7.71
CA ALA A 445 24.18 -34.76 -6.83
C ALA A 445 25.65 -34.67 -7.23
N SER A 446 26.28 -35.81 -7.59
CA SER A 446 27.69 -35.83 -8.02
C SER A 446 27.90 -34.96 -9.25
N TRP A 447 27.03 -35.06 -10.25
CA TRP A 447 27.14 -34.25 -11.47
C TRP A 447 26.93 -32.75 -11.17
N ALA A 448 25.96 -32.40 -10.33
CA ALA A 448 25.71 -31.03 -9.92
C ALA A 448 26.92 -30.40 -9.19
N ILE A 449 27.55 -31.15 -8.28
CA ILE A 449 28.74 -30.71 -7.54
C ILE A 449 29.94 -30.56 -8.47
N ILE A 450 30.23 -31.56 -9.30
CA ILE A 450 31.35 -31.53 -10.25
C ILE A 450 31.20 -30.37 -11.24
N LYS A 451 30.00 -30.14 -11.76
CA LYS A 451 29.71 -29.03 -12.68
C LYS A 451 29.85 -27.66 -12.02
N ASN A 452 29.56 -27.54 -10.73
CA ASN A 452 29.80 -26.29 -10.01
C ASN A 452 31.31 -26.07 -9.83
N PHE A 453 32.06 -27.09 -9.41
CA PHE A 453 33.50 -27.00 -9.26
C PHE A 453 34.22 -26.70 -10.58
N SER A 454 33.76 -27.24 -11.70
CA SER A 454 34.33 -26.91 -13.01
C SER A 454 34.13 -25.44 -13.41
N ARG A 455 33.22 -24.71 -12.73
CA ARG A 455 32.99 -23.28 -12.94
C ARG A 455 33.69 -22.43 -11.89
N SER A 456 33.59 -22.80 -10.61
CA SER A 456 34.15 -21.99 -9.51
C SER A 456 35.67 -22.04 -9.45
N VAL A 457 36.29 -23.20 -9.72
CA VAL A 457 37.75 -23.37 -9.61
C VAL A 457 38.51 -22.45 -10.58
N PRO A 458 38.17 -22.36 -11.90
CA PRO A 458 38.83 -21.42 -12.79
C PRO A 458 38.62 -19.95 -12.41
N ASP A 459 37.40 -19.57 -12.02
CA ASP A 459 37.08 -18.18 -11.63
C ASP A 459 37.85 -17.76 -10.37
N GLU A 460 37.98 -18.66 -9.40
CA GLU A 460 38.74 -18.44 -8.17
C GLU A 460 40.25 -18.35 -8.45
N MET A 461 40.79 -19.24 -9.28
CA MET A 461 42.20 -19.16 -9.73
C MET A 461 42.48 -17.84 -10.44
N GLN A 462 41.63 -17.42 -11.39
CA GLN A 462 41.76 -16.13 -12.06
C GLN A 462 41.70 -14.96 -11.07
N ARG A 463 40.82 -15.04 -10.06
CA ARG A 463 40.73 -13.99 -9.03
C ARG A 463 41.98 -13.96 -8.16
N ARG A 464 42.49 -15.11 -7.74
CA ARG A 464 43.75 -15.22 -6.97
C ARG A 464 44.94 -14.71 -7.78
N GLU A 465 45.03 -15.04 -9.07
CA GLU A 465 46.08 -14.54 -9.98
C GLU A 465 45.99 -13.02 -10.20
N ARG A 466 44.78 -12.47 -10.35
CA ARG A 466 44.60 -11.02 -10.54
C ARG A 466 44.83 -10.21 -9.26
N PHE A 467 44.51 -10.79 -8.11
CA PHE A 467 44.54 -10.10 -6.81
C PHE A 467 45.50 -10.83 -5.85
N VAL A 468 46.77 -10.93 -6.25
CA VAL A 468 47.86 -11.41 -5.37
C VAL A 468 48.20 -10.29 -4.38
N THR A 469 47.76 -10.40 -3.12
CA THR A 469 48.11 -9.45 -2.04
C THR A 469 49.46 -9.77 -1.39
N GLY A 470 50.46 -10.12 -2.19
CA GLY A 470 51.68 -10.76 -1.70
C GLY A 470 52.98 -10.37 -2.41
N GLN A 471 53.03 -9.19 -3.03
CA GLN A 471 54.30 -8.63 -3.51
C GLN A 471 54.81 -7.46 -2.67
N ASP A 472 54.39 -7.30 -1.41
CA ASP A 472 54.99 -6.25 -0.55
C ASP A 472 56.52 -6.41 -0.46
N GLU A 473 57.05 -7.64 -0.40
CA GLU A 473 58.50 -7.86 -0.36
C GLU A 473 59.19 -7.55 -1.70
N VAL A 474 58.58 -7.90 -2.84
CA VAL A 474 59.16 -7.66 -4.18
C VAL A 474 59.04 -6.18 -4.58
N LEU A 475 57.97 -5.49 -4.19
CA LEU A 475 57.84 -4.04 -4.36
C LEU A 475 58.84 -3.28 -3.49
N MET A 476 59.09 -3.73 -2.26
CA MET A 476 60.08 -3.11 -1.37
C MET A 476 61.53 -3.34 -1.84
N LEU A 477 61.81 -4.46 -2.52
CA LEU A 477 63.14 -4.78 -3.05
C LEU A 477 63.42 -4.21 -4.44
N SER A 478 62.39 -3.70 -5.13
CA SER A 478 62.56 -3.07 -6.44
C SER A 478 63.02 -1.61 -6.24
N PRO A 479 64.24 -1.23 -6.67
CA PRO A 479 64.71 0.15 -6.52
C PRO A 479 63.81 1.11 -7.30
N ASP A 480 63.34 2.17 -6.65
CA ASP A 480 62.51 3.21 -7.28
C ASP A 480 63.37 4.10 -8.19
N ALA A 481 63.37 3.81 -9.49
CA ALA A 481 64.09 4.56 -10.51
C ALA A 481 63.50 5.96 -10.78
N ARG A 482 62.41 6.37 -10.10
CA ARG A 482 61.81 7.71 -10.24
C ARG A 482 62.56 8.81 -9.49
N THR A 483 63.55 8.46 -8.66
CA THR A 483 64.21 9.39 -7.74
C THR A 483 65.11 10.45 -8.41
N ASP A 484 65.26 10.45 -9.75
CA ASP A 484 66.17 11.38 -10.44
C ASP A 484 65.50 12.16 -11.59
N GLU A 485 64.24 12.55 -11.43
CA GLU A 485 63.55 13.45 -12.38
C GLU A 485 64.33 14.76 -12.61
N GLN A 486 64.99 15.30 -11.58
CA GLN A 486 65.81 16.51 -11.70
C GLN A 486 67.05 16.31 -12.58
N SER A 487 67.78 15.19 -12.45
CA SER A 487 68.95 14.95 -13.31
C SER A 487 68.55 14.71 -14.77
N ILE A 488 67.42 14.03 -15.00
CA ILE A 488 66.87 13.80 -16.33
C ILE A 488 66.48 15.12 -16.98
N LEU A 489 65.79 16.01 -16.26
CA LEU A 489 65.42 17.33 -16.76
C LEU A 489 66.64 18.20 -17.07
N SER A 490 67.62 18.28 -16.15
CA SER A 490 68.85 19.04 -16.39
C SER A 490 69.65 18.51 -17.59
N ARG A 491 69.72 17.18 -17.79
CA ARG A 491 70.36 16.60 -18.98
C ARG A 491 69.60 16.94 -20.26
N GLN A 492 68.27 16.94 -20.23
CA GLN A 492 67.45 17.33 -21.39
C GLN A 492 67.65 18.80 -21.77
N GLU A 493 67.73 19.71 -20.79
CA GLU A 493 67.99 21.13 -21.01
C GLU A 493 69.37 21.35 -21.66
N LEU A 494 70.42 20.72 -21.13
CA LEU A 494 71.78 20.80 -21.69
C LEU A 494 71.84 20.28 -23.14
N VAL A 495 71.14 19.18 -23.42
CA VAL A 495 71.07 18.62 -24.79
C VAL A 495 70.30 19.56 -25.72
N ALA A 496 69.18 20.13 -25.27
CA ALA A 496 68.40 21.06 -26.08
C ALA A 496 69.21 22.31 -26.46
N GLU A 497 69.92 22.91 -25.49
CA GLU A 497 70.81 24.06 -25.73
C GLU A 497 71.93 23.74 -26.73
N SER A 498 72.53 22.56 -26.61
CA SER A 498 73.55 22.07 -27.54
C SER A 498 73.01 21.93 -28.96
N VAL A 499 71.80 21.38 -29.13
CA VAL A 499 71.14 21.24 -30.43
C VAL A 499 70.83 22.62 -31.05
N HIS A 500 70.33 23.57 -30.26
CA HIS A 500 70.08 24.94 -30.74
C HIS A 500 71.36 25.62 -31.24
N THR A 501 72.46 25.46 -30.50
CA THR A 501 73.77 26.02 -30.86
C THR A 501 74.27 25.46 -32.19
N LEU A 502 74.17 24.15 -32.40
CA LEU A 502 74.56 23.50 -33.66
C LEU A 502 73.69 23.94 -34.84
N LEU A 503 72.37 24.01 -34.64
CA LEU A 503 71.43 24.46 -35.67
C LEU A 503 71.69 25.92 -36.07
N GLY A 504 72.11 26.78 -35.13
CA GLY A 504 72.46 28.18 -35.38
C GLY A 504 73.64 28.40 -36.35
N LYS A 505 74.52 27.40 -36.51
CA LYS A 505 75.66 27.45 -37.44
C LYS A 505 75.30 27.07 -38.89
N LEU A 506 74.10 26.54 -39.12
CA LEU A 506 73.61 26.26 -40.46
C LEU A 506 73.08 27.51 -41.15
N ASP A 507 73.06 27.48 -42.48
CA ASP A 507 72.39 28.51 -43.28
C ASP A 507 70.90 28.59 -42.90
N PRO A 508 70.26 29.78 -42.88
CA PRO A 508 68.90 29.94 -42.37
C PRO A 508 67.88 29.01 -43.05
N ARG A 509 68.04 28.74 -44.35
CA ARG A 509 67.13 27.86 -45.11
C ARG A 509 67.36 26.38 -44.77
N GLU A 510 68.62 25.99 -44.57
CA GLU A 510 69.01 24.64 -44.17
C GLU A 510 68.52 24.33 -42.74
N ARG A 511 68.69 25.27 -41.80
CA ARG A 511 68.21 25.17 -40.42
C ARG A 511 66.70 24.96 -40.34
N GLU A 512 65.93 25.72 -41.11
CA GLU A 512 64.47 25.62 -41.08
C GLU A 512 63.96 24.29 -41.66
N ILE A 513 64.60 23.77 -42.71
CA ILE A 513 64.31 22.43 -43.24
C ILE A 513 64.53 21.36 -42.16
N ILE A 514 65.62 21.46 -41.39
CA ILE A 514 65.92 20.51 -40.31
C ILE A 514 64.92 20.66 -39.15
N ARG A 515 64.60 21.88 -38.71
CA ARG A 515 63.61 22.12 -37.63
C ARG A 515 62.24 21.56 -37.98
N LEU A 516 61.72 21.84 -39.18
CA LEU A 516 60.43 21.33 -39.62
C LEU A 516 60.42 19.81 -39.79
N ARG A 517 61.53 19.23 -40.28
CA ARG A 517 61.65 17.79 -40.47
C ARG A 517 61.76 17.02 -39.15
N ALA A 518 62.48 17.57 -38.18
CA ALA A 518 62.67 16.96 -36.86
C ALA A 518 61.60 17.36 -35.84
N GLY A 519 60.72 18.31 -36.17
CA GLY A 519 59.69 18.82 -35.25
C GLY A 519 60.27 19.59 -34.06
N ILE A 520 61.42 20.25 -34.25
CA ILE A 520 62.11 21.00 -33.19
C ILE A 520 61.48 22.41 -33.11
N ASP A 521 61.17 22.87 -31.90
CA ASP A 521 60.63 24.22 -31.58
C ASP A 521 59.25 24.57 -32.15
N ASN A 522 58.48 23.57 -32.57
CA ASN A 522 57.10 23.79 -32.99
C ASN A 522 56.13 23.01 -32.09
N PRO A 523 55.43 23.68 -31.16
CA PRO A 523 54.52 23.02 -30.22
C PRO A 523 53.30 22.35 -30.88
N GLN A 524 53.05 22.61 -32.16
CA GLN A 524 51.98 21.98 -32.95
C GLN A 524 52.46 20.70 -33.67
N LEU A 525 53.76 20.43 -33.71
CA LEU A 525 54.35 19.22 -34.27
C LEU A 525 54.94 18.39 -33.12
N THR A 526 54.38 17.23 -32.83
CA THR A 526 55.00 16.27 -31.91
C THR A 526 56.34 15.79 -32.49
N ARG A 527 57.33 15.45 -31.65
CA ARG A 527 58.63 14.86 -32.09
C ARG A 527 58.46 13.70 -33.09
N GLU A 528 57.33 13.00 -33.04
CA GLU A 528 57.00 11.84 -33.89
C GLU A 528 56.35 12.20 -35.24
N ARG A 529 55.89 13.45 -35.44
CA ARG A 529 55.25 13.92 -36.68
C ARG A 529 55.91 15.19 -37.20
N GLY A 530 57.22 15.16 -37.44
CA GLY A 530 57.87 16.18 -38.27
C GLY A 530 57.31 16.18 -39.70
N MET A 531 57.37 17.32 -40.39
CA MET A 531 56.82 17.47 -41.75
C MET A 531 57.49 16.52 -42.74
N THR A 532 56.74 16.04 -43.73
CA THR A 532 57.28 15.22 -44.81
C THR A 532 58.15 16.05 -45.77
N LEU A 533 59.08 15.41 -46.48
CA LEU A 533 59.92 16.10 -47.48
C LEU A 533 59.08 16.78 -48.58
N GLU A 534 57.87 16.28 -48.80
CA GLU A 534 56.92 16.79 -49.80
C GLU A 534 56.21 18.04 -49.29
N GLU A 535 55.72 18.04 -48.04
CA GLU A 535 55.15 19.21 -47.37
C GLU A 535 56.17 20.35 -47.24
N ILE A 536 57.41 20.02 -46.85
CA ILE A 536 58.51 20.98 -46.80
C ILE A 536 58.80 21.52 -48.21
N GLY A 537 58.77 20.66 -49.23
CA GLY A 537 58.96 21.05 -50.62
C GLY A 537 57.92 22.06 -51.10
N GLN A 538 56.65 21.78 -50.83
CA GLN A 538 55.53 22.69 -51.13
C GLN A 538 55.72 24.04 -50.42
N ARG A 539 56.10 24.04 -49.13
CA ARG A 539 56.28 25.27 -48.35
C ARG A 539 57.43 26.14 -48.87
N PHE A 540 58.53 25.54 -49.32
CA PHE A 540 59.70 26.25 -49.85
C PHE A 540 59.67 26.47 -51.36
N GLY A 541 58.62 26.03 -52.05
CA GLY A 541 58.49 26.11 -53.51
C GLY A 541 59.55 25.28 -54.26
N ILE A 542 60.02 24.17 -53.68
CA ILE A 542 61.07 23.31 -54.25
C ILE A 542 60.61 21.85 -54.33
N THR A 543 61.23 21.08 -55.21
CA THR A 543 60.91 19.66 -55.35
C THR A 543 61.31 18.87 -54.09
N LYS A 544 60.56 17.79 -53.80
CA LYS A 544 60.85 16.84 -52.72
C LYS A 544 62.30 16.34 -52.72
N GLU A 545 62.84 16.05 -53.90
CA GLU A 545 64.22 15.60 -54.05
C GLU A 545 65.22 16.70 -53.69
N ARG A 546 64.92 17.97 -53.99
CA ARG A 546 65.76 19.09 -53.59
C ARG A 546 65.78 19.26 -52.06
N VAL A 547 64.65 19.12 -51.39
CA VAL A 547 64.58 19.11 -49.92
C VAL A 547 65.42 17.96 -49.36
N ARG A 548 65.33 16.77 -49.94
CA ARG A 548 66.13 15.60 -49.53
C ARG A 548 67.63 15.86 -49.61
N GLN A 549 68.09 16.46 -50.72
CA GLN A 549 69.49 16.83 -50.92
C GLN A 549 69.96 17.87 -49.91
N LEU A 550 69.17 18.93 -49.67
CA LEU A 550 69.49 19.96 -48.68
C LEU A 550 69.55 19.35 -47.27
N HIS A 551 68.55 18.56 -46.88
CA HIS A 551 68.54 17.87 -45.58
C HIS A 551 69.77 16.97 -45.41
N ALA A 552 70.13 16.16 -46.42
CA ALA A 552 71.30 15.29 -46.35
C ALA A 552 72.61 16.08 -46.22
N ARG A 553 72.73 17.21 -46.93
CA ARG A 553 73.89 18.10 -46.83
C ARG A 553 73.97 18.75 -45.45
N SER A 554 72.87 19.26 -44.93
CA SER A 554 72.79 19.88 -43.60
C SER A 554 73.11 18.88 -42.50
N MET A 555 72.62 17.64 -42.59
CA MET A 555 72.96 16.58 -41.65
C MET A 555 74.45 16.23 -41.66
N ARG A 556 75.11 16.23 -42.83
CA ARG A 556 76.57 16.05 -42.91
C ARG A 556 77.32 17.19 -42.23
N LYS A 557 76.89 18.44 -42.44
CA LYS A 557 77.47 19.62 -41.75
C LYS A 557 77.29 19.53 -40.24
N LEU A 558 76.07 19.21 -39.77
CA LEU A 558 75.78 19.04 -38.34
C LEU A 558 76.63 17.93 -37.71
N ARG A 559 76.81 16.80 -38.40
CA ARG A 559 77.70 15.72 -37.93
C ARG A 559 79.14 16.21 -37.78
N HIS A 560 79.67 16.94 -38.76
CA HIS A 560 81.02 17.50 -38.68
C HIS A 560 81.18 18.47 -37.49
N LEU A 561 80.20 19.38 -37.33
CA LEU A 561 80.19 20.36 -36.24
C LEU A 561 80.05 19.70 -34.86
N ALA A 562 79.27 18.61 -34.76
CA ALA A 562 79.13 17.85 -33.52
C ALA A 562 80.45 17.16 -33.13
N THR A 563 81.17 16.59 -34.10
CA THR A 563 82.50 15.99 -33.86
C THR A 563 83.53 17.04 -33.43
N GLU A 564 83.52 18.24 -34.01
CA GLU A 564 84.42 19.34 -33.62
C GLU A 564 84.17 19.84 -32.19
N GLN A 565 82.93 19.81 -31.71
CA GLN A 565 82.57 20.31 -30.37
C GLN A 565 82.64 19.26 -29.27
N ALA A 566 83.10 18.03 -29.58
CA ALA A 566 83.16 16.91 -28.65
C ALA A 566 81.84 16.70 -27.88
N LEU A 567 80.70 16.94 -28.55
CA LEU A 567 79.40 16.64 -27.99
C LEU A 567 79.21 15.13 -27.99
N ASP A 568 79.00 14.54 -26.81
CA ASP A 568 78.68 13.12 -26.65
C ASP A 568 77.38 12.84 -27.42
N MET A 569 77.54 12.30 -28.62
CA MET A 569 76.45 11.74 -29.40
C MET A 569 76.20 10.34 -28.82
N PRO A 570 74.97 10.02 -28.37
CA PRO A 570 74.66 8.69 -27.85
C PRO A 570 74.84 7.58 -28.89
#